data_AF-A0A2Z6M391-F1
#
_entry.id   AF-A0A2Z6M391-F1
#
_cell.length_a   1.000
_cell.length_b   1.000
_cell.length_c   1.000
_cell.angle_alpha   90.00
_cell.angle_beta   90.00
_cell.angle_gamma   90.00
#
_symmetry.space_group_name_H-M   'P 1'
#
loop_
_entity.id
_entity.type
_entity.pdbx_description
1 polymer ?
#
loop_
_entity_poly.entity_id
_entity_poly.type
_entity_poly.pdbx_seq_one_letter_code
_entity_poly.pdbx_strand_id
1 'polypeptide(L)' 'MALEPEQLSNKVEESIKSAQETCDDDPVSGECVAAWDEVEELSAAASHARDRKKESDPLEDYGKDNPETDVCRTYDN' A
#
# COMPACT_ATOMS: atom_id res chain seq x y z
N MET A 1 -6.73 -12.16 1.81
CA MET A 1 -7.46 -10.88 1.71
C MET A 1 -6.42 -9.80 1.91
N ALA A 2 -6.19 -8.94 0.92
CA ALA A 2 -5.29 -7.80 1.10
C ALA A 2 -5.91 -6.83 2.11
N LEU A 3 -5.12 -6.28 3.02
CA LEU A 3 -5.59 -5.24 3.93
C LEU A 3 -5.99 -4.00 3.12
N GLU A 4 -7.10 -3.38 3.50
CA GLU A 4 -7.55 -2.14 2.87
C GLU A 4 -6.53 -1.02 3.16
N PRO A 5 -6.31 -0.08 2.22
CA PRO A 5 -5.30 0.97 2.37
C PRO A 5 -5.51 1.85 3.61
N GLU A 6 -6.75 2.05 4.06
CA GLU A 6 -7.04 2.76 5.31
C GLU A 6 -6.61 1.96 6.56
N GLN A 7 -6.78 0.64 6.56
CA GLN A 7 -6.34 -0.21 7.67
C GLN A 7 -4.81 -0.25 7.75
N LEU A 8 -4.13 -0.28 6.61
CA LEU A 8 -2.67 -0.17 6.53
C LEU A 8 -2.18 1.20 7.01
N SER A 9 -2.86 2.29 6.64
CA SER A 9 -2.52 3.64 7.11
C SER A 9 -2.56 3.75 8.64
N ASN A 10 -3.65 3.28 9.26
CA ASN A 10 -3.78 3.28 10.72
C ASN A 10 -2.66 2.47 11.40
N LYS A 11 -2.28 1.34 10.78
CA LYS A 11 -1.24 0.47 11.31
C LYS A 11 0.16 1.09 11.17
N VAL A 12 0.42 1.82 10.09
CA VAL A 12 1.64 2.62 9.93
C VAL A 12 1.72 3.68 11.03
N GLU A 13 0.63 4.40 11.31
CA GLU A 13 0.61 5.42 12.37
C GLU A 13 0.86 4.85 13.77
N GLU A 14 0.29 3.68 14.07
CA GLU A 14 0.55 2.95 15.32
C GLU A 14 2.03 2.52 15.41
N SER A 15 2.57 1.89 14.37
CA SER A 15 3.97 1.44 14.34
C SER A 15 4.96 2.62 14.40
N ILE A 16 4.65 3.79 13.81
CA ILE A 16 5.47 5.00 13.95
C ILE A 16 5.54 5.42 15.42
N LYS A 17 4.42 5.43 16.13
CA LYS A 17 4.40 5.79 17.55
C LYS A 17 5.20 4.80 18.38
N SER A 18 5.04 3.50 18.12
CA SER A 18 5.83 2.47 18.81
C SER A 18 7.32 2.55 18.50
N ALA A 19 7.71 2.86 17.25
CA ALA A 19 9.09 3.10 16.88
C ALA A 19 9.67 4.33 17.59
N GLN A 20 8.92 5.43 17.67
CA GLN A 20 9.32 6.61 18.43
C GLN A 20 9.55 6.29 19.92
N GLU A 21 8.62 5.56 20.55
CA GLU A 21 8.74 5.16 21.96
C GLU A 21 9.93 4.19 22.19
N THR A 22 10.18 3.29 21.25
CA THR A 22 11.30 2.31 21.32
C THR A 22 12.66 2.99 21.11
N CYS A 23 12.69 4.03 20.27
CA CYS A 23 13.90 4.76 19.91
C CYS A 23 14.23 5.95 20.83
N ASP A 24 13.36 6.30 21.78
CA ASP A 24 13.49 7.53 22.61
C ASP A 24 14.77 7.51 23.46
N ASP A 25 15.13 6.34 24.01
CA ASP A 25 16.28 6.16 24.91
C ASP A 25 17.57 5.86 24.14
N ASP A 26 17.54 4.95 23.15
CA ASP A 26 18.69 4.60 22.32
C ASP A 26 18.33 4.52 20.81
N PRO A 27 18.57 5.61 20.05
CA PRO A 27 18.14 5.72 18.65
C PRO A 27 18.95 4.89 17.66
N VAL A 28 20.04 4.24 18.12
CA VAL A 28 20.87 3.34 17.31
C VAL A 28 20.78 1.89 17.77
N SER A 29 19.90 1.61 18.75
CA SER A 29 19.66 0.25 19.22
C SER A 29 19.14 -0.62 18.07
N GLY A 30 19.46 -1.92 18.12
CA GLY A 30 18.91 -2.87 17.17
C GLY A 30 17.38 -2.95 17.21
N GLU A 31 16.78 -2.70 18.38
CA GLU A 31 15.33 -2.64 18.57
C GLU A 31 14.71 -1.40 17.92
N CYS A 32 15.37 -0.24 18.04
CA CYS A 32 14.95 0.97 17.34
C CYS A 32 15.01 0.79 15.81
N VAL A 33 16.11 0.25 15.30
CA VAL A 33 16.27 0.00 13.85
C VAL A 33 15.21 -0.97 13.36
N ALA A 34 14.99 -2.09 14.07
CA ALA A 34 13.98 -3.07 13.71
C ALA A 34 12.55 -2.50 13.74
N ALA A 35 12.24 -1.60 14.69
CA ALA A 35 10.94 -0.94 14.73
C ALA A 35 10.73 0.00 13.53
N TRP A 36 11.77 0.70 13.08
CA TRP A 36 11.71 1.52 11.88
C TRP A 36 11.67 0.70 10.57
N ASP A 37 12.35 -0.45 10.53
CA ASP A 37 12.21 -1.42 9.42
C ASP A 37 10.75 -1.87 9.25
N GLU A 38 10.05 -2.16 10.36
CA GLU A 38 8.62 -2.52 10.30
C GLU A 38 7.76 -1.37 9.74
N VAL A 39 8.03 -0.13 10.16
CA VAL A 39 7.34 1.06 9.64
C VAL A 39 7.57 1.22 8.14
N GLU A 40 8.80 0.98 7.66
CA GLU A 40 9.14 1.07 6.24
C GLU A 40 8.33 0.06 5.42
N GLU A 41 8.31 -1.20 5.84
CA GLU A 41 7.57 -2.29 5.18
C GLU A 41 6.05 -2.03 5.14
N LEU A 42 5.48 -1.58 6.27
CA LEU A 42 4.06 -1.24 6.33
C LEU A 42 3.71 -0.04 5.43
N SER A 43 4.60 0.95 5.36
CA SER A 43 4.43 2.13 4.51
C SER A 43 4.51 1.78 3.03
N ALA A 44 5.42 0.87 2.66
CA ALA A 44 5.54 0.32 1.33
C ALA A 44 4.26 -0.45 0.94
N ALA A 45 3.77 -1.31 1.82
CA ALA A 45 2.51 -2.05 1.61
C ALA A 45 1.31 -1.12 1.45
N ALA A 46 1.20 -0.07 2.28
CA ALA A 46 0.14 0.94 2.19
C ALA A 46 0.19 1.68 0.85
N SER A 47 1.39 2.08 0.42
CA SER A 47 1.60 2.78 -0.85
C SER A 47 1.24 1.88 -2.03
N HIS A 48 1.70 0.63 -2.02
CA HIS A 48 1.37 -0.35 -3.03
C HIS A 48 -0.14 -0.63 -3.09
N ALA A 49 -0.82 -0.75 -1.95
CA ALA A 49 -2.27 -0.93 -1.90
C ALA A 49 -3.02 0.28 -2.49
N ARG A 50 -2.54 1.50 -2.21
CA ARG A 50 -3.11 2.74 -2.78
C ARG A 50 -2.88 2.81 -4.28
N ASP A 51 -1.71 2.42 -4.77
CA ASP A 51 -1.41 2.47 -6.20
C ASP A 51 -2.18 1.42 -6.99
N ARG A 52 -2.35 0.19 -6.48
CA ARG A 52 -3.27 -0.80 -7.07
C ARG A 52 -4.71 -0.27 -7.15
N LYS A 53 -5.15 0.55 -6.18
CA LYS A 53 -6.49 1.16 -6.20
C LYS A 53 -6.62 2.30 -7.23
N LYS A 54 -5.50 2.95 -7.60
CA LYS A 54 -5.45 3.96 -8.68
C LYS A 54 -5.29 3.33 -10.06
N GLU A 55 -4.67 2.15 -10.14
CA GLU A 55 -4.45 1.40 -11.38
C GLU A 55 -5.74 0.78 -11.95
N SER A 56 -6.87 0.86 -11.22
CA SER A 56 -8.20 0.72 -11.85
C SER A 56 -8.41 1.91 -12.77
N ASP A 57 -7.84 1.83 -13.97
CA ASP A 57 -8.05 2.82 -15.02
C ASP A 57 -9.55 2.86 -15.33
N PRO A 58 -10.18 4.04 -15.43
CA PRO A 58 -11.60 4.12 -15.78
C PRO A 58 -11.93 3.37 -17.08
N LEU A 59 -10.98 3.18 -18.00
CA LEU A 59 -11.15 2.34 -19.19
C LEU A 59 -11.10 0.83 -18.90
N GLU A 60 -10.36 0.36 -17.88
CA GLU A 60 -10.38 -1.05 -17.46
C GLU A 60 -11.73 -1.43 -16.81
N ASP A 61 -12.28 -0.53 -15.97
CA ASP A 61 -13.62 -0.69 -15.39
C ASP A 61 -14.70 -0.60 -16.49
N TYR A 62 -14.62 0.41 -17.36
CA TYR A 62 -15.54 0.57 -18.49
C TYR A 62 -15.50 -0.61 -19.47
N GLY A 63 -14.31 -1.18 -19.69
CA GLY A 63 -14.09 -2.36 -20.52
C GLY A 63 -14.70 -3.65 -19.98
N LYS A 64 -14.70 -3.81 -18.65
CA LYS A 64 -15.36 -4.92 -17.96
C LYS A 64 -16.88 -4.82 -18.01
N ASP A 65 -17.42 -3.60 -17.86
CA ASP A 65 -18.86 -3.36 -17.91
C ASP A 65 -19.43 -3.24 -19.33
N ASN A 66 -18.61 -2.91 -20.33
CA ASN A 66 -19.02 -2.73 -21.73
C ASN A 66 -18.07 -3.46 -22.70
N PRO A 67 -18.03 -4.81 -22.69
CA PRO A 67 -17.14 -5.63 -23.51
C PRO A 67 -17.39 -5.51 -25.02
N GLU A 68 -18.49 -4.87 -25.42
CA GLU A 68 -18.88 -4.61 -26.80
C GLU A 68 -18.31 -3.30 -27.38
N THR A 69 -17.67 -2.47 -26.54
CA THR A 69 -17.09 -1.20 -26.99
C THR A 69 -15.72 -1.41 -27.62
N ASP A 70 -15.47 -0.72 -28.74
CA ASP A 70 -14.24 -0.86 -29.55
C ASP A 70 -12.96 -0.41 -28.80
N VAL A 71 -13.09 0.11 -27.57
CA VAL A 71 -12.00 0.54 -26.70
C VAL A 71 -11.31 -0.60 -25.95
N CYS A 72 -11.91 -1.80 -25.90
CA CYS A 72 -11.34 -2.99 -25.25
C CYS A 72 -11.08 -4.16 -26.21
N ARG A 73 -11.08 -3.91 -27.52
CA ARG A 73 -10.81 -4.93 -28.53
C ARG A 73 -9.31 -5.20 -28.60
N THR A 74 -8.81 -6.10 -27.74
CA THR A 74 -7.46 -6.64 -27.89
C THR A 74 -7.42 -7.52 -29.14
N TYR A 75 -6.66 -7.10 -30.16
CA TYR A 75 -6.33 -7.94 -31.29
C TYR A 75 -5.14 -8.83 -30.93
N ASP A 76 -5.39 -10.13 -30.84
CA ASP A 76 -4.35 -11.16 -30.80
C ASP A 76 -3.82 -11.35 -32.23
N ASN A 77 -2.54 -11.04 -32.49
CA ASN A 77 -1.85 -11.37 -33.74
C ASN A 77 -0.65 -12.26 -33.46
#